data_AF-A0A544TD97-F1
#
_entry.id   AF-A0A544TD97-F1
#
_cell.length_a   1.000
_cell.length_b   1.000
_cell.length_c   1.000
_cell.angle_alpha   90.00
_cell.angle_beta   90.00
_cell.angle_gamma   90.00
#
_symmetry.space_group_name_H-M   'P 1'
#
loop_
_entity.id
_entity.type
_entity.pdbx_description
1 polymer ?
#
loop_
_entity_poly.entity_id
_entity_poly.type
_entity_poly.pdbx_seq_one_letter_code
_entity_poly.pdbx_strand_id
1 'polypeptide(L)' 'GKKRAGISVAHAILRISYYLLTRKEMYVDLGEDYFDKQKEQSIVRYSVRRLENLGYNVTITEPNAS' A
#
# COMPACT_ATOMS: atom_id res chain seq x y z
N GLY A 1 20.96 4.29 -2.68
CA GLY A 1 22.00 4.74 -3.64
C GLY A 1 21.35 5.08 -4.97
N LYS A 2 21.71 6.22 -5.58
CA LYS A 2 21.05 6.86 -6.75
C LYS A 2 20.70 5.89 -7.89
N LYS A 3 21.54 4.87 -8.16
CA LYS A 3 21.31 3.83 -9.18
C LYS A 3 20.09 2.93 -8.89
N ARG A 4 19.80 2.62 -7.62
CA ARG A 4 18.66 1.76 -7.23
C ARG A 4 17.32 2.46 -7.40
N ALA A 5 17.29 3.80 -7.25
CA ALA A 5 16.07 4.57 -7.42
C ALA A 5 15.57 4.51 -8.87
N GLY A 6 16.46 4.71 -9.85
CA GLY A 6 16.10 4.62 -11.27
C GLY A 6 15.57 3.24 -11.67
N ILE A 7 16.20 2.16 -11.19
CA ILE A 7 15.75 0.79 -11.43
C ILE A 7 14.37 0.54 -10.80
N SER A 8 14.13 1.03 -9.58
CA SER A 8 12.83 0.91 -8.92
C SER A 8 11.71 1.60 -9.71
N VAL A 9 11.98 2.77 -10.27
CA VAL A 9 11.02 3.52 -11.08
C VAL A 9 10.75 2.80 -12.40
N ALA A 10 11.80 2.36 -13.12
CA ALA A 10 11.65 1.63 -14.36
C ALA A 10 10.85 0.32 -14.17
N HIS A 11 11.11 -0.41 -13.07
CA HIS A 11 10.36 -1.62 -12.73
C HIS A 11 8.88 -1.34 -12.48
N ALA A 12 8.55 -0.25 -11.77
CA ALA A 12 7.16 0.16 -11.53
C ALA A 12 6.44 0.49 -12.85
N ILE A 13 7.06 1.26 -13.74
CA ILE A 13 6.49 1.63 -15.05
C ILE A 13 6.24 0.38 -15.91
N LEU A 14 7.21 -0.54 -15.94
CA LEU A 14 7.08 -1.80 -16.67
C LEU A 14 5.92 -2.65 -16.15
N ARG A 15 5.76 -2.70 -14.82
CA ARG A 15 4.68 -3.46 -14.17
C ARG A 15 3.31 -2.87 -14.48
N ILE A 16 3.16 -1.54 -14.47
CA ILE A 16 1.93 -0.86 -14.88
C ILE A 16 1.60 -1.21 -16.33
N SER A 17 2.57 -1.06 -17.23
CA SER A 17 2.41 -1.36 -18.66
C SER A 17 2.00 -2.81 -18.90
N TYR A 18 2.64 -3.76 -18.20
CA TYR A 18 2.32 -5.18 -18.27
C TYR A 18 0.86 -5.46 -17.88
N TYR A 19 0.38 -4.90 -16.76
CA TYR A 19 -1.01 -5.15 -16.33
C TYR A 19 -2.04 -4.49 -17.24
N LEU A 20 -1.77 -3.28 -17.76
CA LEU A 20 -2.65 -2.62 -18.74
C LEU A 20 -2.79 -3.45 -20.02
N LEU A 21 -1.66 -3.92 -20.55
CA LEU A 21 -1.64 -4.75 -21.75
C LEU A 21 -2.28 -6.12 -21.54
N THR A 22 -2.03 -6.75 -20.38
CA THR A 22 -2.52 -8.11 -20.09
C THR A 22 -4.01 -8.12 -19.77
N ARG A 23 -4.51 -7.13 -19.03
CA ARG A 23 -5.92 -7.07 -18.61
C ARG A 23 -6.83 -6.42 -19.66
N LYS A 24 -6.26 -5.70 -20.66
CA LYS A 24 -7.01 -4.94 -21.67
C LYS A 24 -8.03 -3.96 -21.06
N GLU A 25 -7.77 -3.52 -19.84
CA GLU A 25 -8.59 -2.54 -19.13
C GLU A 25 -7.94 -1.16 -19.25
N MET A 26 -8.77 -0.11 -19.27
CA MET A 26 -8.24 1.25 -19.19
C MET A 26 -7.52 1.47 -17.86
N TYR A 27 -6.49 2.33 -17.88
CA TYR A 27 -5.83 2.74 -16.65
C TYR A 27 -6.84 3.45 -15.75
N VAL A 28 -7.18 2.79 -14.64
CA VAL A 28 -7.95 3.39 -13.55
C VAL A 28 -6.96 4.03 -12.61
N ASP A 29 -6.95 5.36 -12.59
CA ASP A 29 -6.21 6.08 -11.57
C ASP A 29 -6.85 5.77 -10.22
N LEU A 30 -6.09 5.11 -9.35
CA LEU A 30 -6.52 4.77 -8.00
C LEU A 30 -6.62 6.02 -7.11
N GLY A 31 -6.18 7.18 -7.63
CA GLY A 31 -6.20 8.46 -6.95
C GLY A 31 -5.05 8.64 -5.98
N GLU A 32 -4.83 9.88 -5.56
CA GLU A 32 -3.81 10.27 -4.58
C GLU A 32 -3.98 9.50 -3.25
N ASP A 33 -5.23 9.25 -2.86
CA ASP A 33 -5.60 8.53 -1.64
C ASP A 33 -5.17 7.06 -1.61
N TYR A 34 -4.82 6.44 -2.73
CA TYR A 34 -4.47 5.02 -2.74
C TYR A 34 -3.20 4.74 -1.92
N PHE A 35 -2.19 5.58 -2.09
CA PHE A 35 -0.95 5.45 -1.32
C PHE A 35 -1.16 5.82 0.14
N ASP A 36 -2.05 6.76 0.43
CA ASP A 36 -2.36 7.15 1.81
C ASP A 36 -3.14 6.05 2.55
N LYS A 37 -4.15 5.46 1.92
CA LYS A 37 -4.86 4.28 2.46
C LYS A 37 -3.92 3.09 2.64
N GLN A 38 -3.00 2.85 1.69
CA GLN A 38 -2.03 1.77 1.81
C GLN A 38 -1.03 2.02 2.94
N LYS A 39 -0.58 3.26 3.13
CA LYS A 39 0.26 3.66 4.25
C LYS A 39 -0.46 3.51 5.57
N GLU A 40 -1.71 3.96 5.65
CA GLU A 40 -2.55 3.82 6.84
C GLU A 40 -2.69 2.35 7.23
N GLN A 41 -3.06 1.48 6.29
CA GLN A 41 -3.14 0.03 6.55
C GLN A 41 -1.80 -0.56 7.00
N SER A 42 -0.69 -0.15 6.38
CA SER A 42 0.64 -0.61 6.77
C SER A 42 1.03 -0.13 8.17
N ILE A 43 0.67 1.11 8.53
CA ILE A 43 0.93 1.71 9.85
C ILE A 43 0.10 1.00 10.91
N VAL A 44 -1.19 0.78 10.65
CA VAL A 44 -2.10 0.04 11.53
C VAL A 44 -1.56 -1.36 11.78
N ARG A 45 -1.24 -2.11 10.70
CA ARG A 45 -0.69 -3.47 10.81
C ARG A 45 0.63 -3.53 11.56
N TYR A 46 1.52 -2.58 11.32
CA TYR A 46 2.79 -2.47 12.06
C TYR A 46 2.55 -2.20 13.54
N SER A 47 1.61 -1.31 13.86
CA SER A 47 1.29 -0.91 15.24
C SER A 47 0.64 -2.04 16.01
N VAL A 48 -0.31 -2.77 15.40
CA VAL A 48 -0.92 -3.98 15.95
C VAL A 48 0.14 -5.00 16.28
N ARG A 49 1.01 -5.33 15.31
CA ARG A 49 2.08 -6.31 15.50
C ARG A 49 3.04 -5.91 16.62
N ARG A 50 3.31 -4.61 16.78
CA ARG A 50 4.16 -4.09 17.87
C ARG A 50 3.50 -4.25 19.23
N LEU A 51 2.19 -4.02 19.33
CA LEU A 51 1.41 -4.18 20.55
C LEU A 51 1.24 -5.67 20.92
N GLU A 52 1.02 -6.54 19.95
CA GLU A 52 1.00 -8.00 20.12
C GLU A 52 2.33 -8.53 20.65
N ASN A 53 3.45 -8.06 20.10
CA ASN A 53 4.79 -8.42 20.57
C ASN A 53 5.07 -7.98 22.03
N LEU A 54 4.34 -6.99 22.52
CA LEU A 54 4.42 -6.54 23.92
C LEU A 54 3.50 -7.34 24.85
N GLY A 55 2.78 -8.34 24.33
CA GLY A 55 1.88 -9.20 25.10
C GLY A 55 0.46 -8.66 25.24
N TYR A 56 0.10 -7.59 24.52
CA TYR A 56 -1.25 -7.03 24.53
C TYR A 56 -2.13 -7.70 23.46
N ASN A 57 -3.37 -7.99 23.81
CA ASN A 57 -4.38 -8.43 22.84
C ASN A 57 -5.00 -7.19 22.17
N VAL A 58 -4.75 -7.02 20.88
CA VAL A 58 -5.17 -5.82 20.13
C VAL A 58 -6.47 -6.09 19.40
N THR A 59 -7.52 -5.39 19.78
CA THR A 59 -8.79 -5.37 19.04
C THR A 59 -8.96 -4.01 18.39
N ILE A 60 -8.89 -3.94 17.07
CA ILE A 60 -9.17 -2.71 16.31
C ILE A 60 -10.69 -2.57 16.25
N THR A 61 -11.22 -1.49 16.82
CA THR A 61 -12.63 -1.11 16.66
C THR A 61 -12.66 0.15 15.81
N GLU A 62 -13.31 0.08 14.65
CA GLU A 62 -13.59 1.27 13.86
C GLU A 62 -14.63 2.10 14.64
N PRO A 63 -14.36 3.38 14.94
CA PRO A 63 -15.38 4.25 15.48
C PRO A 63 -16.44 4.40 14.39
N ASN A 64 -17.62 3.83 14.65
CA ASN A 64 -18.84 3.98 13.87
C ASN A 64 -18.99 5.43 13.39
N ALA A 65 -18.68 5.70 12.13
CA ALA A 65 -18.99 6.98 11.50
C ALA A 65 -20.50 7.01 11.28
N SER A 66 -21.18 7.74 12.16
CA SER A 66 -22.58 8.18 11.97
C SER A 66 -22.64 9.33 10.97
#